data_AF-A0A2N3C414-F1
#
_entry.id   AF-A0A2N3C414-F1
#
_cell.length_a   1.000
_cell.length_b   1.000
_cell.length_c   1.000
_cell.angle_alpha   90.00
_cell.angle_beta   90.00
_cell.angle_gamma   90.00
#
_symmetry.space_group_name_H-M   'P 1'
#
loop_
_entity.id
_entity.type
_entity.pdbx_description
1 polymer ?
#
loop_
_entity_poly.entity_id
_entity_poly.type
_entity_poly.pdbx_seq_one_letter_code
_entity_poly.pdbx_strand_id
1 'polypeptide(L)'
;QYYINHRWLGGMLTNWKTISNSIRRLRQLDEMLAGEAKGLTKKEVLNLTRERDKLDRAIGGIKDMGGLPDLIFVIDTNKEEIAIQEARKLGIPVVAILDSNSNPDGIAYPVPGNDDAARAITLYCDLVSRAVIDGISQSQFASGVDVGAQAEPVAEEVPAAAEAQ
;
A
#
# COMPACT_ATOMS: atom_id res chain seq x y z
N GLN A 1 -2.89 0.04 5.83
CA GLN A 1 -3.15 -0.30 4.42
C GLN A 1 -1.82 -0.65 3.75
N TYR A 2 -1.84 -1.57 2.78
CA TYR A 2 -0.65 -2.08 2.10
C TYR A 2 -0.24 -1.19 0.92
N TYR A 3 1.03 -1.20 0.54
CA TYR A 3 1.55 -0.34 -0.53
C TYR A 3 2.68 -1.00 -1.32
N ILE A 4 2.90 -0.48 -2.53
CA ILE A 4 4.07 -0.76 -3.35
C ILE A 4 4.59 0.59 -3.82
N ASN A 5 5.83 0.93 -3.44
CA ASN A 5 6.47 2.21 -3.78
C ASN A 5 7.75 2.04 -4.61
N HIS A 6 8.00 0.81 -5.04
CA HIS A 6 9.10 0.47 -5.93
C HIS A 6 8.51 -0.14 -7.20
N ARG A 7 9.23 -1.06 -7.84
CA ARG A 7 8.80 -1.66 -9.09
C ARG A 7 7.68 -2.69 -8.89
N TRP A 8 6.60 -2.53 -9.64
CA TRP A 8 5.61 -3.60 -9.84
C TRP A 8 6.22 -4.79 -10.59
N LEU A 9 6.24 -5.96 -9.97
CA LEU A 9 6.67 -7.19 -10.61
C LEU A 9 5.49 -7.82 -11.34
N GLY A 10 5.67 -8.19 -12.60
CA GLY A 10 4.64 -8.92 -13.33
C GLY A 10 4.27 -10.22 -12.61
N GLY A 11 2.96 -10.48 -12.48
CA GLY A 11 2.42 -11.58 -11.72
C GLY A 11 2.11 -11.25 -10.26
N MET A 12 2.19 -9.98 -9.85
CA MET A 12 1.97 -9.57 -8.46
C MET A 12 0.56 -9.92 -7.95
N LEU A 13 -0.46 -9.75 -8.79
CA LEU A 13 -1.84 -10.11 -8.45
C LEU A 13 -2.22 -11.44 -9.12
N THR A 14 -1.89 -11.59 -10.40
CA THR A 14 -2.31 -12.75 -11.19
C THR A 14 -1.64 -14.06 -10.78
N ASN A 15 -0.46 -14.01 -10.15
CA ASN A 15 0.24 -15.17 -9.60
C ASN A 15 0.52 -15.03 -8.10
N TRP A 16 -0.55 -14.78 -7.33
CA TRP A 16 -0.48 -14.58 -5.88
C TRP A 16 0.21 -15.73 -5.11
N LYS A 17 0.09 -16.97 -5.59
CA LYS A 17 0.74 -18.14 -4.95
C LYS A 17 2.26 -18.00 -4.94
N THR A 18 2.87 -17.53 -6.04
CA THR A 18 4.31 -17.30 -6.10
C THR A 18 4.72 -16.11 -5.23
N ILE A 19 3.96 -15.02 -5.25
CA ILE A 19 4.23 -13.84 -4.41
C ILE A 19 4.14 -14.20 -2.93
N SER A 20 3.14 -14.96 -2.53
CA SER A 20 2.99 -15.47 -1.16
C SER A 20 4.19 -16.31 -0.70
N ASN A 21 4.77 -17.10 -1.61
CA ASN A 21 5.99 -17.85 -1.32
C ASN A 21 7.20 -16.92 -1.13
N SER A 22 7.32 -15.88 -1.96
CA SER A 22 8.36 -14.85 -1.81
C SER A 22 8.22 -14.06 -0.50
N ILE A 23 6.99 -13.74 -0.08
CA ILE A 23 6.70 -13.11 1.21
C ILE A 23 7.10 -14.04 2.36
N ARG A 24 6.80 -15.33 2.25
CA ARG A 24 7.24 -16.33 3.25
C ARG A 24 8.75 -16.41 3.33
N ARG A 25 9.45 -16.37 2.18
CA ARG A 25 10.92 -16.33 2.14
C ARG A 25 11.47 -15.06 2.80
N LEU A 26 10.86 -13.91 2.56
CA LEU A 26 11.24 -12.66 3.22
C LEU A 26 11.11 -12.77 4.75
N ARG A 27 9.98 -13.29 5.24
CA ARG A 27 9.77 -13.54 6.69
C ARG A 27 10.82 -14.48 7.29
N GLN A 28 11.18 -15.56 6.58
CA GLN A 28 12.24 -16.47 7.01
C GLN A 28 13.60 -15.79 7.07
N LEU A 29 13.93 -14.96 6.08
CA LEU A 29 15.19 -14.21 6.07
C LEU A 29 15.27 -13.20 7.22
N ASP A 30 14.16 -12.52 7.53
CA ASP A 30 14.08 -11.62 8.68
C ASP A 30 14.32 -12.37 9.99
N GLU A 31 13.71 -13.54 10.17
CA GLU A 31 13.89 -14.38 11.36
C GLU A 31 15.32 -14.92 11.48
N MET A 32 15.90 -15.40 10.37
CA MET A 32 17.28 -15.90 10.33
C MET A 32 18.32 -14.81 10.64
N LEU A 33 18.08 -13.58 10.19
CA LEU A 33 18.96 -12.43 10.44
C LEU A 33 18.74 -11.79 11.81
N ALA A 34 17.53 -11.92 12.38
CA ALA A 34 17.23 -11.48 13.74
C ALA A 34 17.82 -12.43 14.79
N GLY A 35 17.90 -13.72 14.50
CA GLY A 35 18.71 -14.66 15.27
C GLY A 35 20.20 -14.32 15.17
N GLU A 36 20.98 -14.66 16.21
CA GLU A 36 22.43 -14.73 16.05
C GLU A 36 22.69 -15.73 14.92
N ALA A 37 23.21 -15.27 13.79
CA ALA A 37 23.53 -16.03 12.57
C ALA A 37 24.60 -17.12 12.85
N LYS A 38 24.28 -18.05 13.75
CA LYS A 38 25.17 -19.07 14.31
C LYS A 38 25.50 -20.06 13.22
N GLY A 39 26.79 -20.20 12.94
CA GLY A 39 27.29 -21.12 11.92
C GLY A 39 27.41 -20.54 10.52
N LEU A 40 27.05 -19.26 10.29
CA LEU A 40 27.23 -18.60 9.01
C LEU A 40 28.51 -17.76 8.97
N THR A 41 29.19 -17.79 7.83
CA THR A 41 30.33 -16.91 7.57
C THR A 41 29.86 -15.48 7.29
N LYS A 42 30.74 -14.49 7.51
CA LYS A 42 30.44 -13.08 7.19
C LYS A 42 29.99 -12.87 5.72
N LYS A 43 30.51 -13.68 4.80
CA LYS A 43 30.16 -13.62 3.37
C LYS A 43 28.73 -14.13 3.13
N GLU A 44 28.33 -15.21 3.80
CA GLU A 44 26.97 -15.76 3.70
C GLU A 44 25.96 -14.81 4.32
N VAL A 45 26.27 -14.26 5.50
CA VAL A 45 25.43 -13.22 6.14
C VAL A 45 25.24 -12.03 5.20
N LEU A 46 26.31 -11.54 4.57
CA LEU A 46 26.20 -10.43 3.60
C LEU A 46 25.30 -10.76 2.40
N ASN A 47 25.39 -11.98 1.88
CA ASN A 47 24.55 -12.41 0.76
C ASN A 47 23.07 -12.51 1.17
N LEU A 48 22.78 -13.05 2.35
CA LEU A 48 21.42 -13.15 2.89
C LEU A 48 20.83 -11.76 3.16
N THR A 49 21.60 -10.83 3.72
CA THR A 49 21.15 -9.44 3.92
C THR A 49 20.80 -8.78 2.58
N ARG A 50 21.63 -8.97 1.55
CA ARG A 50 21.33 -8.43 0.20
C ARG A 50 20.08 -9.06 -0.42
N GLU A 51 19.86 -10.36 -0.23
CA GLU A 51 18.64 -11.05 -0.67
C GLU A 51 17.42 -10.46 0.04
N ARG A 52 17.49 -10.32 1.37
CA ARG A 52 16.45 -9.73 2.20
C ARG A 52 16.13 -8.31 1.76
N ASP A 53 17.12 -7.43 1.63
CA ASP A 53 16.92 -6.03 1.26
C ASP A 53 16.32 -5.88 -0.15
N LYS A 54 16.64 -6.81 -1.06
CA LYS A 54 16.08 -6.82 -2.41
C LYS A 54 14.61 -7.24 -2.39
N LEU A 55 14.27 -8.25 -1.61
CA LEU A 55 12.89 -8.71 -1.44
C LEU A 55 12.06 -7.65 -0.70
N ASP A 56 12.57 -7.07 0.38
CA ASP A 56 11.89 -6.06 1.18
C ASP A 56 11.54 -4.82 0.35
N ARG A 57 12.48 -4.34 -0.48
CA ARG A 57 12.21 -3.24 -1.42
C ARG A 57 11.12 -3.53 -2.44
N ALA A 58 10.94 -4.79 -2.84
CA ALA A 58 9.98 -5.16 -3.88
C ALA A 58 8.59 -5.52 -3.32
N ILE A 59 8.54 -6.21 -2.18
CA ILE A 59 7.32 -6.82 -1.63
C ILE A 59 7.10 -6.55 -0.14
N GLY A 60 7.93 -5.74 0.51
CA GLY A 60 7.82 -5.44 1.95
C GLY A 60 6.48 -4.78 2.30
N GLY A 61 6.00 -3.84 1.47
CA GLY A 61 4.73 -3.16 1.72
C GLY A 61 3.47 -4.02 1.55
N ILE A 62 3.61 -5.23 0.98
CA ILE A 62 2.54 -6.23 0.86
C ILE A 62 2.76 -7.45 1.76
N LYS A 63 3.78 -7.43 2.63
CA LYS A 63 4.18 -8.56 3.48
C LYS A 63 3.05 -9.08 4.36
N ASP A 64 2.18 -8.18 4.81
CA ASP A 64 1.09 -8.51 5.74
C ASP A 64 -0.27 -8.66 5.05
N MET A 65 -0.31 -8.64 3.71
CA MET A 65 -1.52 -8.96 2.95
C MET A 65 -1.92 -10.42 3.13
N GLY A 66 -3.18 -10.62 3.56
CA GLY A 66 -3.77 -11.96 3.69
C GLY A 66 -4.31 -12.56 2.39
N GLY A 67 -4.38 -11.78 1.31
CA GLY A 67 -4.98 -12.18 0.05
C GLY A 67 -4.95 -11.07 -1.01
N LEU A 68 -5.73 -11.27 -2.07
CA LEU A 68 -5.91 -10.26 -3.11
C LEU A 68 -6.68 -9.06 -2.55
N PRO A 69 -6.35 -7.83 -3.01
CA PRO A 69 -7.09 -6.64 -2.62
C PRO A 69 -8.43 -6.54 -3.35
N ASP A 70 -9.42 -5.93 -2.69
CA ASP A 70 -10.74 -5.65 -3.30
C ASP A 70 -10.72 -4.42 -4.21
N LEU A 71 -9.73 -3.54 -4.05
CA LEU A 71 -9.54 -2.33 -4.84
C LEU A 71 -8.06 -1.93 -4.85
N ILE A 72 -7.59 -1.37 -5.97
CA ILE A 72 -6.25 -0.78 -6.05
C ILE A 72 -6.32 0.71 -6.39
N PHE A 73 -5.42 1.47 -5.78
CA PHE A 73 -5.19 2.88 -6.08
C PHE A 73 -3.83 3.01 -6.79
N VAL A 74 -3.82 3.61 -7.97
CA VAL A 74 -2.65 3.73 -8.84
C VAL A 74 -2.38 5.20 -9.16
N ILE A 75 -1.10 5.58 -9.13
CA ILE A 75 -0.63 6.88 -9.59
C ILE A 75 0.21 6.61 -10.83
N ASP A 76 0.06 7.43 -11.86
CA ASP A 76 0.71 7.28 -13.17
C ASP A 76 0.35 5.95 -13.87
N THR A 77 -0.71 5.99 -14.68
CA THR A 77 -1.18 4.77 -15.36
C THR A 77 -0.26 4.29 -16.48
N ASN A 78 0.60 5.17 -16.99
CA ASN A 78 1.52 4.85 -18.08
C ASN A 78 2.72 4.05 -17.58
N LYS A 79 3.23 4.37 -16.38
CA LYS A 79 4.31 3.60 -15.75
C LYS A 79 3.81 2.30 -15.12
N GLU A 80 2.58 2.29 -14.60
CA GLU A 80 1.99 1.15 -13.88
C GLU A 80 1.02 0.30 -14.72
N GLU A 81 1.19 0.28 -16.05
CA GLU A 81 0.30 -0.44 -16.98
C GLU A 81 0.12 -1.93 -16.60
N ILE A 82 1.19 -2.60 -16.17
CA ILE A 82 1.16 -4.01 -15.76
C ILE A 82 0.19 -4.22 -14.59
N ALA A 83 0.18 -3.32 -13.61
CA ALA A 83 -0.72 -3.41 -12.46
C ALA A 83 -2.19 -3.32 -12.88
N ILE A 84 -2.48 -2.39 -13.80
CA ILE A 84 -3.83 -2.17 -14.34
C ILE A 84 -4.29 -3.39 -15.15
N GLN A 85 -3.43 -3.93 -16.01
CA GLN A 85 -3.75 -5.13 -16.80
C GLN A 85 -4.03 -6.34 -15.91
N GLU A 86 -3.22 -6.54 -14.86
CA GLU A 86 -3.43 -7.62 -13.89
C GLU A 86 -4.72 -7.45 -13.08
N ALA A 87 -5.00 -6.25 -12.59
CA ALA A 87 -6.23 -5.94 -11.86
C ALA A 87 -7.46 -6.15 -12.74
N ARG A 88 -7.43 -5.67 -13.98
CA ARG A 88 -8.49 -5.87 -14.98
C ARG A 88 -8.76 -7.35 -15.25
N LYS A 89 -7.71 -8.17 -15.34
CA LYS A 89 -7.85 -9.62 -15.55
C LYS A 89 -8.53 -10.33 -14.39
N LEU A 90 -8.32 -9.83 -13.17
CA LEU A 90 -8.93 -10.37 -11.95
C LEU A 90 -10.28 -9.73 -11.59
N GLY A 91 -10.71 -8.70 -12.34
CA GLY A 91 -11.93 -7.95 -12.04
C GLY A 91 -11.81 -7.02 -10.83
N ILE A 92 -10.59 -6.68 -10.41
CA ILE A 92 -10.35 -5.76 -9.29
C ILE A 92 -10.53 -4.33 -9.81
N PRO A 93 -11.43 -3.51 -9.22
CA PRO A 93 -11.61 -2.12 -9.61
C PRO A 93 -10.35 -1.30 -9.35
N VAL A 94 -10.01 -0.45 -10.32
CA VAL A 94 -8.85 0.45 -10.27
C VAL A 94 -9.33 1.88 -10.13
N VAL A 95 -8.85 2.57 -9.08
CA VAL A 95 -8.90 4.03 -8.95
C VAL A 95 -7.54 4.56 -9.39
N ALA A 96 -7.50 5.50 -10.31
CA ALA A 96 -6.22 6.03 -10.78
C ALA A 96 -6.23 7.53 -11.03
N ILE A 97 -5.10 8.17 -10.72
CA ILE A 97 -4.82 9.54 -11.13
C ILE A 97 -4.37 9.54 -12.59
N LEU A 98 -5.01 10.35 -13.42
CA LEU A 98 -4.72 10.48 -14.84
C LEU A 98 -4.18 11.85 -15.18
N ASP A 99 -2.97 11.87 -15.72
CA ASP A 99 -2.43 13.06 -16.39
C ASP A 99 -2.85 13.12 -17.87
N SER A 100 -2.54 14.23 -18.52
CA SER A 100 -2.83 14.55 -19.92
C SER A 100 -2.44 13.46 -20.95
N ASN A 101 -1.45 12.63 -20.63
CA ASN A 101 -0.93 11.57 -21.50
C ASN A 101 -1.47 10.17 -21.15
N SER A 102 -2.36 10.04 -20.17
CA SER A 102 -2.88 8.76 -19.68
C SER A 102 -4.18 8.37 -20.40
N ASN A 103 -4.36 7.08 -20.71
CA ASN A 103 -5.61 6.57 -21.26
C ASN A 103 -6.59 6.17 -20.13
N PRO A 104 -7.82 6.73 -20.06
CA PRO A 104 -8.82 6.34 -19.06
C PRO A 104 -9.37 4.91 -19.22
N ASP A 105 -9.11 4.23 -20.34
CA ASP A 105 -9.68 2.94 -20.65
C ASP A 105 -9.26 1.83 -19.67
N GLY A 106 -10.24 1.28 -18.94
CA GLY A 106 -10.01 0.17 -18.00
C GLY A 106 -9.83 0.57 -16.55
N ILE A 107 -9.98 1.86 -16.27
CA ILE A 107 -9.99 2.41 -14.92
C ILE A 107 -11.45 2.55 -14.51
N ALA A 108 -11.79 2.03 -13.34
CA ALA A 108 -13.16 2.09 -12.83
C ALA A 108 -13.50 3.50 -12.35
N TYR A 109 -12.53 4.16 -11.71
CA TYR A 109 -12.68 5.50 -11.15
C TYR A 109 -11.50 6.40 -11.57
N PRO A 110 -11.56 7.00 -12.76
CA PRO A 110 -10.53 7.91 -13.24
C PRO A 110 -10.63 9.27 -12.54
N VAL A 111 -9.51 9.76 -12.01
CA VAL A 111 -9.40 11.08 -11.37
C VAL A 111 -8.39 11.91 -12.15
N PRO A 112 -8.79 12.96 -12.87
CA PRO A 112 -7.85 13.80 -13.60
C PRO A 112 -6.97 14.58 -12.63
N GLY A 113 -5.65 14.54 -12.83
CA GLY A 113 -4.70 15.21 -11.96
C GLY A 113 -3.25 15.02 -12.39
N ASN A 114 -2.39 15.92 -11.93
CA ASN A 114 -0.94 15.85 -12.17
C ASN A 114 -0.31 14.74 -11.34
N ASP A 115 0.39 13.79 -11.96
CA ASP A 115 1.07 12.65 -11.36
C ASP A 115 2.60 12.82 -11.22
N ASP A 116 3.21 13.81 -11.85
CA ASP A 116 4.65 14.08 -11.78
C ASP A 116 5.08 14.84 -10.51
N ALA A 117 4.18 15.67 -9.97
CA ALA A 117 4.52 16.55 -8.86
C ALA A 117 4.40 15.83 -7.51
N ALA A 118 5.51 15.76 -6.76
CA ALA A 118 5.53 15.17 -5.41
C ALA A 118 4.45 15.76 -4.47
N ARG A 119 4.20 17.08 -4.53
CA ARG A 119 3.13 17.72 -3.74
C ARG A 119 1.74 17.21 -4.10
N ALA A 120 1.49 16.95 -5.39
CA ALA A 120 0.21 16.41 -5.85
C ALA A 120 0.05 14.95 -5.42
N ILE A 121 1.10 14.14 -5.58
CA ILE A 121 1.14 12.76 -5.10
C ILE A 121 0.82 12.69 -3.59
N THR A 122 1.51 13.51 -2.77
CA THR A 122 1.24 13.58 -1.33
C THR A 122 -0.21 13.95 -1.05
N LEU A 123 -0.75 14.97 -1.74
CA LEU A 123 -2.14 15.37 -1.58
C LEU A 123 -3.12 14.22 -1.88
N TYR A 124 -2.92 13.49 -2.98
CA TYR A 124 -3.81 12.38 -3.31
C TYR A 124 -3.71 11.24 -2.30
N CYS A 125 -2.49 10.87 -1.90
CA CYS A 125 -2.27 9.86 -0.87
C CYS A 125 -2.94 10.23 0.46
N ASP A 126 -2.83 11.50 0.88
CA ASP A 126 -3.46 12.00 2.10
C ASP A 126 -4.99 11.95 2.01
N LEU A 127 -5.57 12.40 0.90
CA LEU A 127 -7.01 12.38 0.67
C LEU A 127 -7.56 10.94 0.62
N VAL A 128 -6.89 10.05 -0.10
CA VAL A 128 -7.27 8.63 -0.17
C VAL A 128 -7.13 7.97 1.20
N SER A 129 -6.06 8.26 1.93
CA SER A 129 -5.87 7.71 3.27
C SER A 129 -6.99 8.16 4.22
N ARG A 130 -7.39 9.43 4.19
CA ARG A 130 -8.50 9.94 5.00
C ARG A 130 -9.81 9.28 4.62
N ALA A 131 -10.12 9.20 3.32
CA ALA A 131 -11.34 8.56 2.83
C ALA A 131 -11.43 7.08 3.24
N VAL A 132 -10.31 6.35 3.21
CA VAL A 132 -10.25 4.95 3.67
C VAL A 132 -10.48 4.85 5.18
N ILE A 133 -9.88 5.72 5.99
CA ILE A 133 -10.08 5.74 7.44
C ILE A 133 -11.54 6.05 7.79
N ASP A 134 -12.14 7.03 7.12
CA ASP A 134 -13.55 7.39 7.31
C ASP A 134 -14.47 6.24 6.93
N GLY A 135 -14.22 5.58 5.80
CA GLY A 135 -14.99 4.42 5.35
C GLY A 135 -14.86 3.21 6.28
N ILE A 136 -13.66 2.93 6.79
CA ILE A 136 -13.43 1.87 7.79
C ILE A 136 -14.20 2.20 9.07
N SER A 137 -14.09 3.44 9.56
CA SER A 137 -14.77 3.87 10.78
C SER A 137 -16.29 3.71 10.65
N GLN A 138 -16.88 4.21 9.55
CA GLN A 138 -18.31 4.05 9.26
C GLN A 138 -18.73 2.58 9.16
N SER A 139 -17.91 1.73 8.53
CA SER A 139 -18.19 0.29 8.42
C SER A 139 -18.20 -0.41 9.79
N GLN A 140 -17.33 0.00 10.72
CA GLN A 140 -17.27 -0.55 12.07
C GLN A 140 -18.50 -0.14 12.89
N PHE A 141 -18.92 1.12 12.79
CA PHE A 141 -20.17 1.60 13.39
C PHE A 141 -21.39 0.86 12.84
N ALA A 142 -21.46 0.69 11.51
CA ALA A 142 -22.57 -0.02 10.85
C ALA A 142 -22.60 -1.53 11.16
N SER A 143 -21.44 -2.14 11.43
CA SER A 143 -21.31 -3.55 11.80
C SER A 143 -21.64 -3.83 13.27
N GLY A 144 -22.09 -2.82 14.03
CA GLY A 144 -22.54 -2.99 15.41
C GLY A 144 -21.40 -3.15 16.42
N VAL A 145 -20.19 -2.68 16.11
CA VAL A 145 -19.17 -2.45 17.13
C VAL A 145 -19.63 -1.22 17.92
N ASP A 146 -20.36 -1.47 19.00
CA ASP A 146 -20.81 -0.45 19.95
C ASP A 146 -19.59 0.14 20.69
N VAL A 147 -18.97 1.16 20.09
CA VAL A 147 -17.95 1.99 20.75
C VAL A 147 -18.60 2.95 21.77
N GLY A 148 -19.90 2.83 22.04
CA GLY A 148 -20.62 3.58 23.08
C GLY A 148 -20.24 3.22 24.52
N ALA A 149 -19.33 2.25 24.72
CA ALA A 149 -18.76 1.92 26.03
C ALA A 149 -17.35 2.51 26.28
N GLN A 150 -16.91 3.53 25.52
CA GLN A 150 -15.81 4.39 25.96
C GLN A 150 -16.37 5.69 26.56
N ALA A 151 -16.13 5.86 27.86
CA ALA A 151 -16.72 6.90 28.71
C ALA A 151 -16.08 8.29 28.58
N GLU A 152 -15.22 8.55 27.60
CA GLU A 152 -14.60 9.86 27.40
C GLU A 152 -14.58 10.23 25.91
N PRO A 153 -15.31 11.28 25.49
CA PRO A 153 -15.18 11.81 24.15
C PRO A 153 -13.78 12.43 23.99
N VAL A 154 -13.09 12.07 22.91
CA VAL A 154 -11.85 12.76 22.51
C VAL A 154 -12.24 14.20 22.18
N ALA A 155 -11.81 15.13 23.04
CA ALA A 155 -12.05 16.55 22.86
C ALA A 155 -11.44 17.01 21.53
N GLU A 156 -12.28 17.60 20.69
CA GLU A 156 -11.88 18.29 19.47
C GLU A 156 -11.04 19.51 19.86
N GLU A 157 -9.72 19.47 19.64
CA GLU A 157 -8.85 20.63 19.80
C GLU A 157 -9.14 21.63 18.67
N VAL A 158 -10.00 22.59 18.97
CA VAL A 158 -10.21 23.77 18.13
C VAL A 158 -8.93 24.61 18.16
N PRO A 159 -8.30 24.95 17.02
CA PRO A 159 -7.11 25.79 17.01
C PRO A 159 -7.44 27.18 17.56
N ALA A 160 -6.69 27.60 18.59
CA ALA A 160 -6.82 28.89 19.22
C ALA A 160 -6.65 30.02 18.19
N ALA A 161 -7.61 30.95 18.17
CA ALA A 161 -7.55 32.17 17.39
C ALA A 161 -6.27 32.94 17.73
N ALA A 162 -5.46 33.25 16.72
CA ALA A 162 -4.32 34.13 16.85
C ALA A 162 -4.81 35.53 17.25
N GLU A 163 -4.50 35.94 18.49
CA GLU A 163 -4.69 37.31 18.93
C GLU A 163 -3.74 38.24 18.15
N ALA A 164 -4.32 39.31 17.62
CA ALA A 164 -3.62 40.41 16.99
C ALA A 164 -2.85 41.22 18.04
N GLN A 165 -1.57 41.48 17.77
CA GLN A 165 -0.84 42.66 18.22
C GLN A 165 0.11 43.12 17.12
#